data_AF-A0A7V1FYY8-F1
#
_entry.id   AF-A0A7V1FYY8-F1
#
_cell.length_a   1.000
_cell.length_b   1.000
_cell.length_c   1.000
_cell.angle_alpha   90.00
_cell.angle_beta   90.00
_cell.angle_gamma   90.00
#
_symmetry.space_group_name_H-M   'P 1'
#
loop_
_entity.id
_entity.type
_entity.pdbx_description
1 polymer ?
#
loop_
_entity_poly.entity_id
_entity_poly.type
_entity_poly.pdbx_seq_one_letter_code
_entity_poly.pdbx_strand_id
1 'polypeptide(L)'
;MNTTRFLHKSIVVAIITVSGLCCPQISNAALPDVNVIKVYYNQELGQVNKLVLGNNFLGYGTRVNIMNNGAGIWDPAGKKSVKEVIDLAIAAGTSIVRFPGGCGTHLYNWKNAIGPGRTEYQYGIDEFMTTANEIGAEVVMTVSYYTGNQNDAADLVEYLNTPNDGS
;
A
#
# COMPACT_ATOMS: atom_id res chain seq x y z
N MET A 1 -10.00 -72.64 -69.06
CA MET A 1 -9.04 -73.30 -68.15
C MET A 1 -9.54 -73.03 -66.73
N ASN A 2 -10.30 -73.96 -66.14
CA ASN A 2 -9.83 -74.91 -65.11
C ASN A 2 -9.08 -74.18 -63.98
N THR A 3 -9.47 -74.21 -62.70
CA THR A 3 -10.07 -75.31 -61.93
C THR A 3 -10.40 -74.83 -60.49
N THR A 4 -11.55 -75.26 -59.99
CA THR A 4 -11.84 -75.86 -58.65
C THR A 4 -11.62 -75.09 -57.33
N ARG A 5 -12.74 -75.04 -56.57
CA ARG A 5 -12.89 -74.85 -55.10
C ARG A 5 -11.97 -75.74 -54.27
N PHE A 6 -11.69 -75.35 -53.02
CA PHE A 6 -11.92 -76.19 -51.83
C PHE A 6 -12.19 -75.33 -50.57
N LEU A 7 -13.34 -75.58 -49.93
CA LEU A 7 -13.64 -75.23 -48.54
C LEU A 7 -12.81 -76.10 -47.61
N HIS A 8 -12.12 -75.53 -46.63
CA HIS A 8 -11.77 -76.25 -45.40
C HIS A 8 -12.10 -75.43 -44.15
N LYS A 9 -12.72 -76.17 -43.23
CA LYS A 9 -13.28 -75.80 -41.94
C LYS A 9 -12.19 -75.28 -40.97
N SER A 10 -12.59 -74.29 -40.19
CA SER A 10 -12.09 -73.83 -38.88
C SER A 10 -10.81 -74.44 -38.30
N ILE A 11 -9.82 -73.59 -37.99
CA ILE A 11 -9.04 -73.70 -36.73
C ILE A 11 -8.91 -72.30 -36.13
N VAL A 12 -9.52 -72.13 -34.96
CA VAL A 12 -9.31 -71.01 -34.06
C VAL A 12 -8.02 -71.28 -33.31
N VAL A 13 -7.04 -70.38 -33.41
CA VAL A 13 -5.90 -70.34 -32.50
C VAL A 13 -5.99 -69.04 -31.72
N ALA A 14 -6.67 -69.09 -30.58
CA ALA A 14 -6.63 -68.03 -29.59
C ALA A 14 -5.38 -68.26 -28.72
N ILE A 15 -4.31 -67.51 -28.96
CA ILE A 15 -3.22 -67.40 -28.00
C ILE A 15 -3.64 -66.31 -27.01
N ILE A 16 -4.26 -66.73 -25.91
CA ILE A 16 -4.48 -65.88 -24.74
C ILE A 16 -3.19 -65.93 -23.93
N THR A 17 -2.28 -64.99 -24.18
CA THR A 17 -1.24 -64.69 -23.18
C THR A 17 -1.83 -63.73 -22.16
N VAL A 18 -2.34 -64.29 -21.06
CA VAL A 18 -2.48 -63.54 -19.81
C VAL A 18 -1.07 -63.34 -19.26
N SER A 19 -0.39 -62.30 -19.75
CA SER A 19 0.73 -61.73 -19.04
C SER A 19 0.24 -60.42 -18.45
N GLY A 20 -0.26 -60.55 -17.22
CA GLY A 20 -0.42 -59.42 -16.32
C GLY A 20 0.93 -58.73 -16.14
N LEU A 21 1.17 -57.72 -16.95
CA LEU A 21 1.82 -56.53 -16.47
C LEU A 21 0.74 -55.46 -16.47
N CYS A 22 0.19 -55.24 -15.27
CA CYS A 22 -0.36 -53.96 -14.93
C CYS A 22 0.78 -52.96 -15.11
N CYS A 23 0.94 -52.44 -16.34
CA CYS A 23 1.55 -51.15 -16.51
C CYS A 23 0.53 -50.22 -15.85
N PRO A 24 0.80 -49.62 -14.67
CA PRO A 24 0.03 -48.46 -14.33
C PRO A 24 0.24 -47.52 -15.51
N GLN A 25 -0.81 -47.27 -16.28
CA GLN A 25 -0.88 -46.06 -17.06
C GLN A 25 -0.44 -45.00 -16.08
N ILE A 26 0.70 -44.37 -16.36
CA ILE A 26 1.09 -43.15 -15.68
C ILE A 26 -0.10 -42.24 -15.99
N SER A 27 -1.04 -42.21 -15.04
CA SER A 27 -1.99 -41.14 -14.97
C SER A 27 -1.11 -39.91 -15.05
N ASN A 28 -1.45 -39.01 -15.96
CA ASN A 28 -1.07 -37.63 -15.75
C ASN A 28 -1.67 -37.28 -14.39
N ALA A 29 -0.93 -37.54 -13.32
CA ALA A 29 -1.22 -37.02 -12.02
C ALA A 29 -1.17 -35.52 -12.28
N ALA A 30 -2.36 -34.92 -12.44
CA ALA A 30 -2.49 -33.49 -12.39
C ALA A 30 -1.69 -33.10 -11.17
N LEU A 31 -0.60 -32.35 -11.38
CA LEU A 31 0.16 -31.81 -10.28
C LEU A 31 -0.89 -31.22 -9.35
N PRO A 32 -0.89 -31.56 -8.05
CA PRO A 32 -1.88 -31.00 -7.14
C PRO A 32 -1.90 -29.49 -7.33
N ASP A 33 -3.04 -28.84 -7.14
CA ASP A 33 -3.20 -27.37 -7.23
C ASP A 33 -2.34 -26.64 -6.16
N VAL A 34 -1.04 -26.93 -6.07
CA VAL A 34 -0.14 -26.49 -5.01
C VAL A 34 0.28 -25.04 -5.18
N ASN A 35 0.07 -24.45 -6.37
CA ASN A 35 0.41 -23.06 -6.68
C ASN A 35 -0.62 -22.42 -7.63
N VAL A 36 -1.91 -22.66 -7.41
CA VAL A 36 -2.98 -22.10 -8.26
C VAL A 36 -3.70 -20.98 -7.55
N ILE A 37 -3.71 -19.77 -8.13
CA ILE A 37 -4.56 -18.66 -7.70
C ILE A 37 -5.88 -18.74 -8.47
N LYS A 38 -6.99 -18.94 -7.75
CA LYS A 38 -8.35 -18.95 -8.33
C LYS A 38 -9.05 -17.63 -8.01
N VAL A 39 -9.50 -16.91 -9.04
CA VAL A 39 -10.23 -15.64 -8.91
C VAL A 39 -11.68 -15.84 -9.28
N TYR A 40 -12.58 -15.60 -8.32
CA TYR A 40 -14.03 -15.66 -8.53
C TYR A 40 -14.58 -14.25 -8.75
N TYR A 41 -14.58 -13.79 -10.01
CA TYR A 41 -14.95 -12.41 -10.36
C TYR A 41 -16.43 -12.06 -10.09
N ASN A 42 -17.29 -13.06 -9.88
CA ASN A 42 -18.71 -12.90 -9.58
C ASN A 42 -19.02 -12.90 -8.08
N GLN A 43 -17.99 -12.92 -7.22
CA GLN A 43 -18.14 -12.86 -5.76
C GLN A 43 -17.54 -11.54 -5.26
N GLU A 44 -18.40 -10.61 -4.85
CA GLU A 44 -17.97 -9.36 -4.21
C GLU A 44 -17.75 -9.59 -2.71
N LEU A 45 -16.53 -9.33 -2.22
CA LEU A 45 -16.18 -9.44 -0.80
C LEU A 45 -16.34 -8.11 -0.04
N GLY A 46 -16.62 -7.03 -0.76
CA GLY A 46 -16.74 -5.67 -0.24
C GLY A 46 -15.78 -4.69 -0.91
N GLN A 47 -15.93 -3.42 -0.55
CA GLN A 47 -15.12 -2.33 -1.08
C GLN A 47 -13.76 -2.26 -0.36
N VAL A 48 -12.68 -2.11 -1.12
CA VAL A 48 -11.35 -1.86 -0.56
C VAL A 48 -11.31 -0.42 -0.04
N ASN A 49 -11.07 -0.26 1.26
CA ASN A 49 -10.88 1.07 1.85
C ASN A 49 -9.59 1.69 1.29
N LYS A 50 -9.70 2.81 0.58
CA LYS A 50 -8.54 3.48 -0.04
C LYS A 50 -7.48 3.91 0.97
N LEU A 51 -7.86 4.15 2.24
CA LEU A 51 -6.95 4.55 3.33
C LEU A 51 -5.82 3.54 3.60
N VAL A 52 -5.88 2.33 3.04
CA VAL A 52 -4.75 1.38 3.05
C VAL A 52 -3.54 1.89 2.26
N LEU A 53 -3.72 2.83 1.34
CA LEU A 53 -2.66 3.50 0.57
C LEU A 53 -2.10 4.71 1.33
N GLY A 54 -1.87 4.54 2.63
CA GLY A 54 -1.40 5.57 3.52
C GLY A 54 0.12 5.75 3.52
N ASN A 55 0.57 6.95 3.87
CA ASN A 55 1.98 7.31 4.01
C ASN A 55 2.25 8.04 5.34
N ASN A 56 3.53 8.22 5.69
CA ASN A 56 3.96 8.94 6.89
C ASN A 56 4.97 10.02 6.52
N PHE A 57 4.63 11.28 6.80
CA PHE A 57 5.50 12.42 6.56
C PHE A 57 6.27 12.78 7.83
N LEU A 58 7.49 13.29 7.64
CA LEU A 58 8.40 13.64 8.72
C LEU A 58 8.64 15.15 8.72
N GLY A 59 8.41 15.78 9.87
CA GLY A 59 8.61 17.22 10.07
C GLY A 59 9.11 17.58 11.47
N TYR A 60 9.81 16.64 12.13
CA TYR A 60 10.40 16.86 13.44
C TYR A 60 11.93 16.82 13.37
N GLY A 61 12.58 17.50 14.31
CA GLY A 61 14.00 17.35 14.56
C GLY A 61 14.84 18.50 14.00
N THR A 62 15.70 19.00 14.87
CA THR A 62 16.58 20.14 14.65
C THR A 62 17.96 19.73 14.12
N ARG A 63 18.25 18.42 14.19
CA ARG A 63 19.57 17.85 13.94
C ARG A 63 19.77 17.33 12.52
N VAL A 64 18.71 17.15 11.75
CA VAL A 64 18.77 16.62 10.37
C VAL A 64 18.03 17.57 9.43
N ASN A 65 18.80 18.25 8.57
CA ASN A 65 18.30 19.27 7.66
C ASN A 65 17.13 18.78 6.77
N ILE A 66 17.13 17.49 6.42
CA ILE A 66 16.07 16.86 5.61
C ILE A 66 14.66 16.92 6.22
N MET A 67 14.52 17.23 7.51
CA MET A 67 13.19 17.37 8.12
C MET A 67 12.63 18.78 7.96
N ASN A 68 13.50 19.80 7.77
CA ASN A 68 13.07 21.17 7.48
C ASN A 68 12.48 21.30 6.07
N ASN A 69 12.79 20.40 5.15
CA ASN A 69 12.22 20.37 3.80
C ASN A 69 11.16 19.26 3.62
N GLY A 70 10.67 18.66 4.72
CA GLY A 70 9.66 17.60 4.68
C GLY A 70 10.08 16.36 3.91
N ALA A 71 11.36 16.00 4.01
CA ALA A 71 11.99 14.97 3.18
C ALA A 71 11.90 15.21 1.66
N GLY A 72 11.90 16.49 1.27
CA GLY A 72 11.93 16.94 -0.13
C GLY A 72 10.58 17.33 -0.71
N ILE A 73 9.47 17.17 0.03
CA ILE A 73 8.14 17.60 -0.43
C ILE A 73 7.95 19.11 -0.35
N TRP A 74 8.77 19.81 0.44
CA TRP A 74 8.64 21.23 0.69
C TRP A 74 9.92 21.99 0.33
N ASP A 75 9.78 23.16 -0.28
CA ASP A 75 10.86 24.13 -0.50
C ASP A 75 10.78 25.22 0.58
N PRO A 76 11.66 25.21 1.60
CA PRO A 76 11.64 26.19 2.68
C PRO A 76 11.95 27.62 2.22
N ALA A 77 12.75 27.78 1.17
CA ALA A 77 13.14 29.09 0.67
C ALA A 77 12.00 29.73 -0.12
N GLY A 78 11.36 28.94 -0.99
CA GLY A 78 10.18 29.34 -1.76
C GLY A 78 8.87 29.32 -0.98
N LYS A 79 8.85 28.70 0.21
CA LYS A 79 7.65 28.46 1.04
C LYS A 79 6.50 27.84 0.24
N LYS A 80 6.82 26.78 -0.51
CA LYS A 80 5.88 26.09 -1.38
C LYS A 80 6.20 24.61 -1.48
N SER A 81 5.22 23.82 -1.85
CA SER A 81 5.41 22.40 -2.15
C SER A 81 6.26 22.21 -3.40
N VAL A 82 7.05 21.13 -3.41
CA VAL A 82 7.79 20.70 -4.59
C VAL A 82 6.83 19.97 -5.51
N LYS A 83 6.42 20.63 -6.59
CA LYS A 83 5.36 20.16 -7.51
C LYS A 83 5.55 18.71 -7.98
N GLU A 84 6.76 18.34 -8.36
CA GLU A 84 7.05 16.97 -8.83
C GLU A 84 6.77 15.91 -7.76
N VAL A 85 7.08 16.21 -6.48
CA VAL A 85 6.81 15.29 -5.37
C VAL A 85 5.32 15.19 -5.08
N ILE A 86 4.58 16.31 -5.18
CA ILE A 86 3.12 16.32 -5.06
C ILE A 86 2.48 15.49 -6.18
N ASP A 87 2.89 15.71 -7.44
CA ASP A 87 2.38 14.96 -8.59
C ASP A 87 2.63 13.45 -8.44
N LEU A 88 3.81 13.06 -7.94
CA LEU A 88 4.14 11.67 -7.64
C LEU A 88 3.29 11.10 -6.51
N ALA A 89 3.03 11.86 -5.44
CA ALA A 89 2.19 11.41 -4.34
C ALA A 89 0.72 11.20 -4.76
N ILE A 90 0.20 12.06 -5.64
CA ILE A 90 -1.12 11.92 -6.29
C ILE A 90 -1.13 10.68 -7.18
N ALA A 91 -0.13 10.52 -8.05
CA ALA A 91 -0.03 9.37 -8.95
C ALA A 91 0.11 8.04 -8.20
N ALA A 92 0.76 8.03 -7.04
CA ALA A 92 0.86 6.88 -6.16
C ALA A 92 -0.47 6.54 -5.44
N GLY A 93 -1.47 7.42 -5.51
CA GLY A 93 -2.76 7.21 -4.86
C GLY A 93 -2.70 7.40 -3.33
N THR A 94 -1.80 8.26 -2.85
CA THR A 94 -1.67 8.54 -1.41
C THR A 94 -3.00 9.08 -0.86
N SER A 95 -3.66 8.31 -0.01
CA SER A 95 -5.02 8.60 0.45
C SER A 95 -5.09 9.17 1.86
N ILE A 96 -4.07 8.91 2.67
CA ILE A 96 -3.99 9.36 4.07
C ILE A 96 -2.53 9.55 4.45
N VAL A 97 -2.21 10.62 5.17
CA VAL A 97 -0.87 10.95 5.61
C VAL A 97 -0.81 11.21 7.11
N ARG A 98 0.16 10.58 7.77
CA ARG A 98 0.43 10.79 9.19
C ARG A 98 1.58 11.79 9.40
N PHE A 99 1.43 12.69 10.38
CA PHE A 99 2.42 13.71 10.74
C PHE A 99 2.44 13.95 12.27
N PRO A 100 3.55 14.40 12.89
CA PRO A 100 4.88 14.62 12.31
C PRO A 100 5.66 13.31 12.13
N GLY A 101 5.09 12.17 12.56
CA GLY A 101 5.57 10.82 12.30
C GLY A 101 6.66 10.30 13.24
N GLY A 102 6.98 9.00 13.11
CA GLY A 102 8.12 8.31 13.77
C GLY A 102 8.38 8.58 15.26
N CYS A 103 9.59 8.28 15.72
CA CYS A 103 10.00 8.41 17.12
C CYS A 103 10.19 9.87 17.57
N GLY A 104 10.44 10.80 16.66
CA GLY A 104 10.63 12.19 17.06
C GLY A 104 9.36 12.92 17.47
N THR A 105 8.18 12.34 17.22
CA THR A 105 6.93 12.83 17.80
C THR A 105 7.00 12.91 19.34
N HIS A 106 7.77 12.04 20.01
CA HIS A 106 7.91 12.07 21.47
C HIS A 106 8.43 13.41 22.01
N LEU A 107 9.19 14.17 21.22
CA LEU A 107 9.76 15.46 21.65
C LEU A 107 9.21 16.64 20.84
N TYR A 108 8.19 16.39 20.01
CA TYR A 108 7.63 17.40 19.13
C TYR A 108 6.62 18.27 19.86
N ASN A 109 6.93 19.56 19.98
CA ASN A 109 5.97 20.59 20.39
C ASN A 109 5.50 21.34 19.14
N TRP A 110 4.26 21.07 18.72
CA TRP A 110 3.68 21.62 17.50
C TRP A 110 3.58 23.15 17.49
N LYS A 111 3.48 23.78 18.67
CA LYS A 111 3.44 25.24 18.82
C LYS A 111 4.76 25.91 18.41
N ASN A 112 5.88 25.18 18.43
CA ASN A 112 7.16 25.67 17.91
C ASN A 112 7.26 25.58 16.38
N ALA A 113 6.31 24.90 15.74
CA ALA A 113 6.27 24.64 14.30
C ALA A 113 5.17 25.46 13.59
N ILE A 114 4.73 26.56 14.20
CA ILE A 114 3.79 27.53 13.63
C ILE A 114 4.37 28.94 13.71
N GLY A 115 3.78 29.85 12.93
CA GLY A 115 4.12 31.27 12.98
C GLY A 115 5.42 31.64 12.22
N PRO A 116 5.70 32.96 12.11
CA PRO A 116 6.84 33.48 11.35
C PRO A 116 8.16 33.40 12.13
N GLY A 117 9.29 33.53 11.42
CA GLY A 117 10.62 33.66 12.04
C GLY A 117 11.24 32.34 12.54
N ARG A 118 10.60 31.21 12.25
CA ARG A 118 11.11 29.88 12.56
C ARG A 118 12.41 29.57 11.81
N THR A 119 13.46 29.20 12.54
CA THR A 119 14.72 28.65 11.97
C THR A 119 14.74 27.12 11.94
N GLU A 120 13.87 26.50 12.73
CA GLU A 120 13.66 25.06 12.83
C GLU A 120 12.20 24.74 12.50
N TYR A 121 11.90 23.48 12.17
CA TYR A 121 10.55 23.09 11.75
C TYR A 121 10.07 23.89 10.54
N GLN A 122 10.95 24.16 9.56
CA GLN A 122 10.54 24.93 8.38
C GLN A 122 9.49 24.19 7.52
N TYR A 123 9.35 22.89 7.73
CA TYR A 123 8.20 22.09 7.34
C TYR A 123 7.43 21.71 8.62
N GLY A 124 6.61 22.64 9.06
CA GLY A 124 5.76 22.51 10.24
C GLY A 124 4.35 22.08 9.87
N ILE A 125 3.41 22.32 10.79
CA ILE A 125 2.04 21.85 10.64
C ILE A 125 1.31 22.53 9.47
N ASP A 126 1.50 23.83 9.28
CA ASP A 126 0.82 24.59 8.21
C ASP A 126 1.31 24.14 6.82
N GLU A 127 2.63 23.92 6.72
CA GLU A 127 3.26 23.41 5.50
C GLU A 127 2.81 21.98 5.20
N PHE A 128 2.72 21.14 6.22
CA PHE A 128 2.18 19.79 6.11
C PHE A 128 0.72 19.80 5.63
N MET A 129 -0.16 20.60 6.25
CA MET A 129 -1.55 20.70 5.83
C MET A 129 -1.69 21.18 4.38
N THR A 130 -0.82 22.10 3.95
CA THR A 130 -0.77 22.57 2.56
C THR A 130 -0.49 21.41 1.61
N THR A 131 0.58 20.64 1.85
CA THR A 131 0.93 19.49 0.99
C THR A 131 -0.13 18.38 1.01
N ALA A 132 -0.72 18.09 2.17
CA ALA A 132 -1.76 17.08 2.31
C ALA A 132 -3.02 17.46 1.51
N ASN A 133 -3.41 18.73 1.56
CA ASN A 133 -4.52 19.27 0.78
C ASN A 133 -4.26 19.23 -0.73
N GLU A 134 -3.05 19.58 -1.16
CA GLU A 134 -2.66 19.51 -2.59
C GLU A 134 -2.68 18.07 -3.13
N ILE A 135 -2.31 17.09 -2.29
CA ILE A 135 -2.40 15.66 -2.63
C ILE A 135 -3.85 15.17 -2.63
N GLY A 136 -4.72 15.81 -1.83
CA GLY A 136 -6.07 15.32 -1.55
C GLY A 136 -6.09 14.15 -0.56
N ALA A 137 -5.11 14.11 0.35
CA ALA A 137 -4.98 13.06 1.36
C ALA A 137 -5.64 13.46 2.68
N GLU A 138 -6.29 12.49 3.32
CA GLU A 138 -6.74 12.63 4.71
C GLU A 138 -5.55 12.76 5.67
N VAL A 139 -5.76 13.37 6.83
CA VAL A 139 -4.68 13.67 7.77
C VAL A 139 -4.82 12.91 9.08
N VAL A 140 -3.72 12.34 9.56
CA VAL A 140 -3.58 11.81 10.92
C VAL A 140 -2.52 12.59 11.67
N MET A 141 -2.95 13.42 12.62
CA MET A 141 -2.05 14.14 13.52
C MET A 141 -1.68 13.29 14.72
N THR A 142 -0.40 13.27 15.06
CA THR A 142 0.10 12.63 16.28
C THR A 142 0.61 13.69 17.25
N VAL A 143 0.11 13.65 18.49
CA VAL A 143 0.56 14.52 19.58
C VAL A 143 1.58 13.81 20.46
N SER A 144 2.52 14.58 21.04
CA SER A 144 3.48 14.02 21.99
C SER A 144 2.80 13.66 23.30
N TYR A 145 2.90 12.39 23.70
CA TYR A 145 2.53 11.97 25.06
C TYR A 145 3.62 12.24 26.11
N TYR A 146 4.87 12.44 25.67
CA TYR A 146 6.03 12.54 26.57
C TYR A 146 6.24 13.97 27.04
N THR A 147 6.08 14.93 26.13
CA THR A 147 6.33 16.36 26.37
C THR A 147 5.07 17.21 26.22
N GLY A 148 4.00 16.66 25.65
CA GLY A 148 2.71 17.31 25.56
C GLY A 148 1.77 16.90 26.69
N ASN A 149 0.63 17.59 26.77
CA ASN A 149 -0.46 17.28 27.70
C ASN A 149 -1.83 17.35 27.00
N GLN A 150 -2.90 17.11 27.76
CA GLN A 150 -4.27 17.13 27.23
C GLN A 150 -4.68 18.48 26.62
N ASN A 151 -4.18 19.59 27.16
CA ASN A 151 -4.47 20.92 26.64
C ASN A 151 -3.74 21.13 25.31
N ASP A 152 -2.49 20.65 25.17
CA ASP A 152 -1.78 20.73 23.89
C ASP A 152 -2.49 19.97 22.77
N ALA A 153 -3.18 18.88 23.10
CA ALA A 153 -4.01 18.14 22.15
C ALA A 153 -5.32 18.88 21.84
N ALA A 154 -5.98 19.47 22.85
CA ALA A 154 -7.18 20.27 22.65
C ALA A 154 -6.89 21.51 21.79
N ASP A 155 -5.83 22.25 22.11
CA ASP A 155 -5.36 23.41 21.36
C ASP A 155 -5.03 23.05 19.91
N LEU A 156 -4.49 21.84 19.66
CA LEU A 156 -4.21 21.37 18.30
C LEU A 156 -5.50 21.11 17.53
N VAL A 157 -6.50 20.50 18.18
CA VAL A 157 -7.82 20.28 17.59
C VAL A 157 -8.48 21.60 17.26
N GLU A 158 -8.41 22.58 18.17
CA GLU A 158 -8.88 23.93 17.94
C GLU A 158 -8.17 24.55 16.73
N TYR A 159 -6.84 24.65 16.78
CA TYR A 159 -6.02 25.25 15.73
C TYR A 159 -6.31 24.72 14.32
N LEU A 160 -6.57 23.42 14.19
CA LEU A 160 -6.79 22.78 12.88
C LEU A 160 -8.25 22.81 12.41
N ASN A 161 -9.23 22.98 13.31
CA ASN A 161 -10.64 22.76 12.99
C ASN A 161 -11.54 23.99 13.24
N THR A 162 -11.04 25.06 13.86
CA THR A 162 -11.82 26.28 14.03
C THR A 162 -11.58 27.29 12.90
N PRO A 163 -12.58 28.13 12.58
CA PRO A 163 -12.37 29.28 11.72
C PRO A 163 -11.29 30.19 12.29
N ASN A 164 -10.41 30.70 11.42
CA ASN A 164 -9.41 31.69 11.80
C ASN A 164 -10.04 33.10 11.86
N ASP A 165 -10.93 33.32 12.82
CA ASP A 165 -11.66 34.58 13.02
C ASP A 165 -11.27 35.36 14.29
N GLY A 166 -10.26 34.87 15.03
CA GLY A 166 -9.68 35.54 16.19
C GLY A 166 -10.52 35.45 17.47
N SER A 167 -11.30 34.37 17.62
CA SER A 167 -12.07 34.04 18.82
C SER A 167 -11.22 33.61 20.01
#